data_AF-A0A7W0W1U2-F1
#
_entry.id   AF-A0A7W0W1U2-F1
#
_cell.length_a   1.000
_cell.length_b   1.000
_cell.length_c   1.000
_cell.angle_alpha   90.00
_cell.angle_beta   90.00
_cell.angle_gamma   90.00
#
_symmetry.space_group_name_H-M   'P 1'
#
loop_
_entity.id
_entity.type
_entity.pdbx_description
1 polymer ?
#
loop_
_entity_poly.entity_id
_entity_poly.type
_entity_poly.pdbx_seq_one_letter_code
_entity_poly.pdbx_strand_id
1 'polypeptide(L)' 'MLILAREDVVGALLGLLVELRGLEPRYVDGDEPVRDTIAREHPTFVVLDCDYQDCSEHLLGLIRKSGATPVLFSPSRLP' A
#
# COMPACT_ATOMS: atom_id res chain seq x y z
N MET A 1 -4.56 -0.21 7.96
CA MET A 1 -3.58 0.37 7.02
C MET A 1 -3.62 -0.44 5.73
N LEU A 2 -3.62 0.17 4.54
CA LEU A 2 -3.64 -0.60 3.28
C LEU A 2 -2.22 -0.90 2.81
N ILE A 3 -1.97 -2.10 2.28
CA ILE A 3 -0.68 -2.52 1.73
C ILE A 3 -0.86 -2.89 0.26
N LEU A 4 -0.05 -2.26 -0.59
CA LEU A 4 0.05 -2.50 -2.03
C LEU A 4 1.45 -3.05 -2.31
N ALA A 5 1.52 -4.32 -2.67
CA ALA A 5 2.78 -5.00 -2.96
C ALA A 5 2.68 -5.78 -4.26
N ARG A 6 3.79 -5.90 -5.00
CA ARG A 6 3.80 -6.66 -6.27
C ARG A 6 3.63 -8.15 -6.01
N GLU A 7 4.28 -8.63 -4.95
CA GLU A 7 4.34 -10.03 -4.59
C GLU A 7 3.63 -10.24 -3.25
N ASP A 8 2.78 -11.26 -3.18
CA ASP A 8 2.00 -11.59 -1.98
C ASP A 8 2.91 -11.79 -0.75
N VAL A 9 4.09 -12.38 -0.95
CA VAL A 9 5.07 -12.60 0.12
C VAL A 9 5.58 -11.27 0.68
N VAL A 10 5.88 -10.30 -0.17
CA VAL A 10 6.31 -8.96 0.27
C VAL A 10 5.19 -8.27 1.03
N GLY A 11 3.96 -8.34 0.51
CA GLY A 11 2.77 -7.81 1.20
C GLY A 11 2.55 -8.44 2.58
N ALA A 12 2.70 -9.77 2.69
CA ALA A 12 2.58 -10.50 3.95
C ALA A 12 3.66 -10.10 4.96
N LEU A 13 4.91 -9.96 4.53
CA LEU A 13 6.02 -9.51 5.40
C LEU A 13 5.81 -8.08 5.90
N LEU A 14 5.37 -7.17 5.02
CA LEU A 14 5.01 -5.81 5.41
C LEU A 14 3.83 -5.80 6.39
N GLY A 15 2.82 -6.64 6.16
CA GLY A 15 1.70 -6.81 7.08
C GLY A 15 2.10 -7.28 8.46
N LEU A 16 2.98 -8.28 8.54
CA LEU A 16 3.51 -8.75 9.82
C LEU A 16 4.18 -7.62 10.62
N LEU A 17 4.98 -6.77 9.96
CA LEU A 17 5.62 -5.63 10.62
C LEU A 17 4.61 -4.63 11.21
N VAL A 18 3.42 -4.56 10.61
CA VAL A 18 2.33 -3.66 10.99
C VAL A 18 1.55 -4.25 12.16
N GLU A 19 1.27 -5.54 12.10
CA GLU A 19 0.66 -6.31 13.19
C GLU A 19 1.51 -6.27 14.47
N LEU A 20 2.84 -6.35 14.33
CA LEU A 20 3.78 -6.20 15.45
C LEU A 20 3.68 -4.83 16.14
N ARG A 21 3.05 -3.84 15.50
CA ARG A 21 2.76 -2.51 16.09
C ARG A 21 1.32 -2.38 16.58
N GLY A 22 0.55 -3.46 16.61
CA GLY A 22 -0.85 -3.48 17.04
C GLY A 22 -1.80 -2.87 16.02
N LEU A 23 -1.40 -2.81 14.75
CA LEU A 23 -2.22 -2.30 13.65
C LEU A 23 -2.71 -3.46 12.77
N GLU A 24 -3.88 -3.28 12.15
CA GLU A 24 -4.44 -4.27 11.22
C GLU A 24 -4.09 -3.90 9.76
N PRO A 25 -3.28 -4.72 9.06
CA PRO A 25 -3.04 -4.56 7.64
C PRO A 25 -4.28 -4.98 6.85
N ARG A 26 -4.51 -4.29 5.74
CA ARG A 26 -5.51 -4.61 4.73
C ARG A 26 -4.80 -4.73 3.39
N TYR A 27 -5.35 -5.55 2.51
CA TYR A 27 -4.79 -5.83 1.19
C TYR A 27 -5.84 -5.54 0.12
N VAL A 28 -5.38 -5.43 -1.12
CA VAL A 28 -6.29 -5.38 -2.27
C VAL A 28 -6.68 -6.81 -2.63
N ASP A 29 -7.98 -7.05 -2.80
CA ASP A 29 -8.48 -8.37 -3.16
C ASP A 29 -8.37 -8.59 -4.68
N GLY A 30 -7.57 -9.57 -5.10
CA GLY A 30 -7.52 -10.06 -6.48
C GLY A 30 -7.36 -8.95 -7.53
N ASP A 31 -8.31 -8.89 -8.48
CA ASP A 31 -8.33 -7.93 -9.59
C ASP A 31 -9.03 -6.60 -9.25
N GLU A 32 -9.33 -6.35 -7.97
CA GLU A 32 -9.96 -5.09 -7.57
C GLU A 32 -9.05 -3.89 -7.91
N PRO A 33 -9.58 -2.86 -8.58
CA PRO A 33 -8.83 -1.63 -8.79
C PRO A 33 -8.48 -0.97 -7.45
N VAL A 34 -7.22 -0.64 -7.24
CA VAL A 34 -6.71 0.01 -6.01
C VAL A 34 -7.55 1.21 -5.57
N ARG A 35 -8.05 2.00 -6.53
CA ARG A 35 -8.91 3.16 -6.25
C ARG A 35 -10.21 2.79 -5.52
N ASP A 36 -10.77 1.63 -5.86
CA ASP A 36 -12.05 1.15 -5.35
C ASP A 36 -11.84 0.60 -3.93
N THR A 37 -10.74 -0.10 -3.69
CA THR A 37 -10.29 -0.49 -2.34
C THR A 37 -10.05 0.73 -1.44
N ILE A 38 -9.36 1.76 -1.93
CA ILE A 38 -9.11 3.00 -1.16
C ILE A 38 -10.43 3.70 -0.81
N ALA A 39 -11.36 3.75 -1.77
CA ALA A 39 -12.68 4.35 -1.55
C ALA A 39 -13.53 3.56 -0.55
N ARG A 40 -13.43 2.22 -0.53
CA ARG A 40 -14.14 1.37 0.45
C ARG A 40 -13.51 1.44 1.83
N GLU A 41 -12.19 1.27 1.90
CA GLU A 41 -11.48 1.04 3.17
C GLU A 41 -11.10 2.32 3.91
N HIS A 42 -11.17 3.48 3.23
CA HIS A 42 -10.80 4.79 3.75
C HIS A 42 -9.51 4.78 4.60
N PRO A 43 -8.39 4.23 4.09
CA PRO A 43 -7.19 4.04 4.90
C PRO A 43 -6.52 5.38 5.23
N THR A 44 -6.01 5.54 6.45
CA THR A 44 -5.18 6.69 6.83
C THR A 44 -3.78 6.62 6.20
N PHE A 45 -3.24 5.42 6.05
CA PHE A 45 -1.93 5.15 5.46
C PHE A 45 -2.03 4.05 4.42
N VAL A 46 -1.31 4.23 3.31
CA VAL A 46 -1.15 3.23 2.25
C VAL A 46 0.34 2.95 2.09
N VAL A 47 0.79 1.75 2.46
CA VAL A 47 2.15 1.29 2.18
C VAL A 47 2.21 0.81 0.74
N LEU A 48 3.15 1.34 -0.01
CA LEU A 48 3.36 1.01 -1.42
C LEU A 48 4.78 0.47 -1.60
N ASP A 49 4.86 -0.78 -2.01
CA ASP A 49 6.10 -1.36 -2.55
C ASP A 49 6.47 -0.64 -3.85
N CYS A 50 7.68 -0.08 -3.92
CA CYS A 50 8.13 0.65 -5.10
C CYS A 50 8.27 -0.24 -6.33
N ASP A 51 8.39 -1.56 -6.16
CA ASP A 51 8.37 -2.53 -7.25
C ASP A 51 6.95 -2.91 -7.71
N TYR A 52 5.91 -2.35 -7.06
CA TYR A 52 4.52 -2.47 -7.50
C TYR A 52 4.35 -1.87 -8.90
N GLN A 53 3.65 -2.61 -9.78
CA GLN A 53 3.52 -2.31 -11.22
C GLN A 53 3.10 -0.87 -11.53
N ASP A 54 2.48 -0.18 -10.57
CA ASP A 54 1.95 1.17 -10.69
C ASP A 54 2.49 2.15 -9.62
N CYS A 55 3.71 1.95 -9.11
CA CYS A 55 4.38 2.94 -8.25
C CYS A 55 4.74 4.23 -9.02
N SER A 56 3.70 4.98 -9.37
CA SER A 56 3.72 6.17 -10.22
C SER A 56 3.21 7.39 -9.45
N GLU A 57 3.57 8.58 -9.92
CA GLU A 57 2.99 9.83 -9.41
C GLU A 57 1.46 9.89 -9.54
N HIS A 58 0.90 9.16 -10.51
CA HIS A 58 -0.56 9.05 -10.63
C HIS A 58 -1.18 8.32 -9.44
N LEU A 59 -0.64 7.15 -9.08
CA LEU A 59 -1.12 6.39 -7.93
C LEU A 59 -0.89 7.15 -6.61
N LEU A 60 0.27 7.77 -6.45
CA LEU A 60 0.56 8.61 -5.29
C LEU A 60 -0.39 9.80 -5.19
N GLY A 61 -0.70 10.43 -6.32
CA GLY A 61 -1.71 11.49 -6.42
C GLY A 61 -3.11 11.00 -6.03
N LEU A 62 -3.49 9.78 -6.42
CA LEU A 62 -4.77 9.17 -6.07
C LEU A 62 -4.87 8.94 -4.56
N ILE A 63 -3.85 8.34 -3.95
CA ILE A 63 -3.77 8.10 -2.50
C ILE A 63 -3.86 9.44 -1.73
N ARG A 64 -3.10 10.45 -2.14
CA ARG A 64 -3.13 11.77 -1.49
C ARG A 64 -4.51 12.44 -1.61
N LYS A 65 -5.16 12.34 -2.77
CA LYS A 65 -6.50 12.89 -3.01
C LYS A 65 -7.59 12.21 -2.19
N SER A 66 -7.41 10.94 -1.79
CA SER A 66 -8.34 10.26 -0.89
C SER A 66 -8.17 10.67 0.58
N GLY A 67 -7.20 11.54 0.89
CA GLY A 67 -6.84 11.94 2.25
C GLY A 67 -5.89 10.96 2.95
N ALA A 68 -5.46 9.90 2.27
CA ALA A 68 -4.52 8.93 2.81
C ALA A 68 -3.07 9.40 2.63
N THR A 69 -2.18 8.94 3.50
CA THR A 69 -0.74 9.20 3.41
C THR A 69 -0.03 8.02 2.74
N PRO A 70 0.61 8.22 1.57
CA PRO A 70 1.44 7.18 0.97
C PRO A 70 2.74 6.99 1.76
N VAL A 71 3.09 5.74 2.03
CA VAL A 71 4.36 5.32 2.65
C VAL A 71 5.08 4.43 1.67
N LEU A 72 6.20 4.90 1.13
CA LEU A 72 6.97 4.13 0.15
C LEU A 72 7.87 3.11 0.86
N PHE A 73 7.81 1.86 0.41
CA PHE A 73 8.74 0.81 0.78
C PHE A 73 9.59 0.47 -0.43
N SER A 74 10.92 0.48 -0.26
CA SER A 74 11.85 0.00 -1.28
C SER A 74 12.93 -0.84 -0.60
N PRO A 75 13.16 -2.10 -1.03
CA PRO A 75 14.26 -2.92 -0.50
C PRO A 75 15.62 -2.34 -0.91
N SER A 76 15.67 -1.64 -2.04
CA SER A 76 16.83 -0.88 -2.49
C SER A 76 16.76 0.53 -1.91
N ARG A 77 17.80 1.00 -1.21
CA ARG A 77 17.91 2.44 -0.96
C ARG A 77 18.04 3.12 -2.31
N LEU A 78 17.18 4.10 -2.60
CA LEU A 78 17.49 5.07 -3.64
C LEU A 78 18.89 5.63 -3.31
N PRO A 79 19.85 5.60 -4.26
CA PRO A 79 21.14 6.26 -4.06
C PRO A 79 20.98 7.76 -3.80
#